data_AF-A0AAU6HZB3-F1
#
_entry.id   AF-A0AAU6HZB3-F1
#
_cell.length_a   1.000
_cell.length_b   1.000
_cell.length_c   1.000
_cell.angle_alpha   90.00
_cell.angle_beta   90.00
_cell.angle_gamma   90.00
#
_symmetry.space_group_name_H-M   'P 1'
#
loop_
_entity.id
_entity.type
_entity.pdbx_description
1 polymer ?
#
loop_
_entity_poly.entity_id
_entity_poly.type
_entity_poly.pdbx_seq_one_letter_code
_entity_poly.pdbx_strand_id
1 'polypeptide(L)'
;MPRSSSPFPQAEQHITVVPVPAPRRLTEKEQIFHDGLTEHLLFALPIAMLEVCRMPAHALDPLRAQAATAIGSRGDALQFQKTKHTAETGTQLDIGLAYLALMTPGGITKFGVHACAAPHANCPADAGDCDQTESTT
;
A
#
# COMPACT_ATOMS: atom_id res chain seq x y z
N MET A 1 27.82 -17.62 8.75
CA MET A 1 26.89 -16.76 7.99
C MET A 1 26.17 -15.86 8.98
N PRO A 2 26.24 -14.52 8.86
CA PRO A 2 25.53 -13.66 9.80
C PRO A 2 24.02 -13.84 9.59
N ARG A 3 23.28 -13.99 10.69
CA ARG A 3 21.82 -14.03 10.65
C ARG A 3 21.36 -12.70 10.07
N SER A 4 20.80 -12.73 8.87
CA SER A 4 20.13 -11.60 8.24
C SER A 4 18.94 -11.21 9.11
N SER A 5 19.14 -10.28 10.04
CA SER A 5 18.05 -9.70 10.83
C SER A 5 17.22 -8.82 9.91
N SER A 6 15.93 -9.15 9.78
CA SER A 6 14.95 -8.20 9.24
C SER A 6 15.08 -6.88 10.03
N PRO A 7 15.01 -5.72 9.36
CA PRO A 7 15.03 -4.42 10.05
C PRO A 7 13.78 -4.24 10.91
N PHE A 8 12.79 -5.11 10.75
CA PHE A 8 11.54 -5.06 11.44
C PHE A 8 11.51 -6.07 12.59
N PRO A 9 11.24 -5.65 13.83
CA PRO A 9 11.03 -6.57 14.92
C PRO A 9 9.78 -7.44 14.63
N GLN A 10 9.97 -8.76 14.53
CA GLN A 10 8.90 -9.71 14.18
C GLN A 10 7.73 -9.77 15.18
N ALA A 11 7.87 -9.17 16.36
CA ALA A 11 6.93 -9.30 17.46
C ALA A 11 5.79 -8.25 17.50
N GLU A 12 5.82 -7.19 16.68
CA GLU A 12 4.90 -6.04 16.83
C GLU A 12 4.31 -5.49 15.52
N GLN A 13 4.47 -6.16 14.39
CA GLN A 13 3.95 -5.62 13.13
C GLN A 13 2.48 -5.92 12.93
N HIS A 14 1.66 -4.90 13.17
CA HIS A 14 0.24 -4.89 12.86
C HIS A 14 0.06 -4.23 11.48
N ILE A 15 0.06 -5.04 10.42
CA ILE A 15 -0.23 -4.55 9.07
C ILE A 15 -1.73 -4.28 8.97
N THR A 16 -2.07 -3.01 8.76
CA THR A 16 -3.43 -2.55 8.55
C THR A 16 -3.53 -1.97 7.15
N VAL A 17 -4.49 -2.43 6.36
CA VAL A 17 -4.83 -1.87 5.06
C VAL A 17 -6.35 -1.75 4.98
N VAL A 18 -6.86 -0.53 4.84
CA VAL A 18 -8.30 -0.24 4.85
C VAL A 18 -8.68 0.73 3.73
N PRO A 19 -9.91 0.64 3.19
CA PRO A 19 -10.39 1.64 2.26
C PRO A 19 -10.60 2.99 2.97
N VAL A 20 -10.42 4.07 2.23
CA VAL A 20 -10.77 5.43 2.67
C VAL A 20 -11.57 6.15 1.58
N PRO A 21 -12.55 6.98 1.94
CA PRO A 21 -13.33 7.75 0.97
C PRO A 21 -12.44 8.65 0.12
N ALA A 22 -12.77 8.79 -1.17
CA ALA A 22 -12.09 9.76 -2.03
C ALA A 22 -12.33 11.19 -1.50
N PRO A 23 -11.28 12.02 -1.37
CA PRO A 23 -11.39 13.35 -0.75
C PRO A 23 -12.11 14.38 -1.64
N ARG A 24 -12.40 14.04 -2.90
CA ARG A 24 -13.04 14.94 -3.87
C ARG A 24 -14.08 14.18 -4.70
N ARG A 25 -15.06 14.91 -5.23
CA ARG A 25 -15.96 14.37 -6.26
C ARG A 25 -15.15 14.07 -7.52
N LEU A 26 -15.20 12.83 -7.97
CA LEU A 26 -14.60 12.37 -9.22
C LEU A 26 -15.65 12.40 -10.33
N THR A 27 -15.21 12.60 -11.57
CA THR A 27 -16.05 12.27 -12.73
C THR A 27 -16.30 10.77 -12.77
N GLU A 28 -17.34 10.31 -13.47
CA GLU A 28 -17.66 8.87 -13.58
C GLU A 28 -16.45 8.03 -14.06
N LYS A 29 -15.71 8.52 -15.06
CA LYS A 29 -14.50 7.85 -15.56
C LYS A 29 -13.39 7.79 -14.51
N GLU A 30 -13.17 8.87 -13.78
CA GLU A 30 -12.18 8.90 -12.71
C GLU A 30 -12.60 7.99 -11.54
N GLN A 31 -13.89 7.87 -11.26
CA GLN A 31 -14.43 6.99 -10.23
C GLN A 31 -14.16 5.52 -10.58
N ILE A 32 -14.49 5.09 -11.81
CA ILE A 32 -14.22 3.71 -12.27
C ILE A 32 -12.72 3.37 -12.15
N PHE A 33 -11.85 4.29 -12.58
CA PHE A 33 -10.40 4.10 -12.44
C PHE A 33 -9.98 4.01 -10.98
N HIS A 34 -10.51 4.90 -10.13
CA HIS A 34 -10.21 4.94 -8.71
C HIS A 34 -10.64 3.64 -8.02
N ASP A 35 -11.86 3.17 -8.26
CA ASP A 35 -12.42 1.96 -7.64
C ASP A 35 -11.60 0.72 -8.01
N GLY A 36 -11.23 0.57 -9.29
CA GLY A 36 -10.39 -0.55 -9.72
C GLY A 36 -8.98 -0.50 -9.11
N LEU A 37 -8.39 0.69 -8.97
CA LEU A 37 -7.09 0.84 -8.30
C LEU A 37 -7.21 0.58 -6.79
N THR A 38 -8.27 1.06 -6.14
CA THR A 38 -8.54 0.79 -4.73
C THR A 38 -8.72 -0.71 -4.49
N GLU A 39 -9.51 -1.41 -5.30
CA GLU A 39 -9.70 -2.86 -5.22
C GLU A 39 -8.38 -3.63 -5.39
N HIS A 40 -7.58 -3.27 -6.40
CA HIS A 40 -6.24 -3.83 -6.59
C HIS A 40 -5.37 -3.64 -5.35
N LEU A 41 -5.29 -2.42 -4.81
CA LEU A 41 -4.44 -2.11 -3.67
C LEU A 41 -4.91 -2.79 -2.37
N LEU A 42 -6.22 -2.90 -2.13
CA LEU A 42 -6.76 -3.63 -0.98
C LEU A 42 -6.33 -5.10 -1.00
N PHE A 43 -6.16 -5.69 -2.19
CA PHE A 43 -5.68 -7.06 -2.34
C PHE A 43 -4.15 -7.18 -2.33
N ALA A 44 -3.46 -6.39 -3.15
CA ALA A 44 -2.03 -6.55 -3.43
C ALA A 44 -1.13 -5.94 -2.34
N LEU A 45 -1.54 -4.80 -1.76
CA LEU A 45 -0.70 -4.05 -0.83
C LEU A 45 -0.37 -4.81 0.47
N PRO A 46 -1.32 -5.53 1.12
CA PRO A 46 -0.99 -6.36 2.29
C PRO A 46 0.06 -7.43 1.97
N ILE A 47 -0.02 -8.06 0.79
CA ILE A 47 0.93 -9.08 0.35
C ILE A 47 2.32 -8.45 0.15
N ALA A 48 2.39 -7.33 -0.58
CA ALA A 48 3.63 -6.61 -0.80
C ALA A 48 4.26 -6.13 0.52
N MET A 49 3.47 -5.66 1.49
CA MET A 49 3.97 -5.28 2.82
C MET A 49 4.57 -6.46 3.57
N LEU A 50 3.93 -7.64 3.53
CA LEU A 50 4.48 -8.86 4.12
C LEU A 50 5.78 -9.29 3.44
N GLU A 51 5.89 -9.16 2.12
CA GLU A 51 7.11 -9.48 1.38
C GLU A 51 8.26 -8.54 1.75
N VAL A 52 8.02 -7.23 1.71
CA VAL A 52 9.02 -6.21 2.07
C VAL A 52 9.45 -6.35 3.53
N CYS A 53 8.53 -6.65 4.45
CA CYS A 53 8.84 -6.92 5.85
C CYS A 53 9.87 -8.06 6.04
N ARG A 54 9.76 -9.11 5.23
CA ARG A 54 10.61 -10.30 5.35
C ARG A 54 12.00 -10.10 4.74
N MET A 55 12.21 -8.98 4.05
CA MET A 55 13.50 -8.67 3.43
C MET A 55 14.56 -8.27 4.45
N PRO A 56 15.85 -8.57 4.17
CA PRO A 56 16.96 -8.01 4.92
C PRO A 56 17.00 -6.48 4.85
N ALA A 57 17.51 -5.84 5.91
CA ALA A 57 17.67 -4.39 5.95
C ALA A 57 18.50 -3.85 4.77
N HIS A 58 19.59 -4.56 4.42
CA HIS A 58 20.48 -4.18 3.32
C HIS A 58 19.82 -4.29 1.93
N ALA A 59 18.71 -5.03 1.80
CA ALA A 59 18.00 -5.20 0.54
C ALA A 59 16.95 -4.09 0.30
N LEU A 60 16.56 -3.35 1.35
CA LEU A 60 15.49 -2.37 1.27
C LEU A 60 15.87 -1.11 0.46
N ASP A 61 17.09 -0.59 0.62
CA ASP A 61 17.54 0.59 -0.10
C ASP A 61 17.60 0.38 -1.62
N PRO A 62 18.19 -0.72 -2.13
CA PRO A 62 18.12 -1.06 -3.55
C PRO A 62 16.68 -1.24 -4.05
N LEU A 63 15.81 -1.89 -3.27
CA LEU A 63 14.41 -2.11 -3.62
C LEU A 63 13.66 -0.78 -3.78
N ARG A 64 13.81 0.14 -2.81
CA ARG A 64 13.23 1.48 -2.86
C ARG A 64 13.67 2.23 -4.12
N ALA A 65 14.97 2.19 -4.44
CA ALA A 65 15.50 2.86 -5.62
C ALA A 65 14.92 2.28 -6.91
N GLN A 66 14.85 0.95 -7.03
CA GLN A 66 14.29 0.26 -8.20
C GLN A 66 12.81 0.60 -8.39
N ALA A 67 12.01 0.52 -7.33
CA ALA A 67 10.59 0.85 -7.37
C ALA A 67 10.37 2.32 -7.78
N ALA A 68 11.11 3.26 -7.18
CA ALA A 68 11.02 4.67 -7.53
C ALA A 68 11.39 4.93 -9.01
N THR A 69 12.45 4.30 -9.51
CA THR A 69 12.85 4.40 -10.92
C THR A 69 11.81 3.80 -11.85
N ALA A 70 11.26 2.62 -11.54
CA ALA A 70 10.25 1.96 -12.36
C ALA A 70 8.97 2.79 -12.44
N ILE A 71 8.47 3.29 -11.32
CA ILE A 71 7.27 4.16 -11.27
C ILE A 71 7.51 5.46 -12.04
N GLY A 72 8.66 6.12 -11.79
CA GLY A 72 8.98 7.40 -12.42
C GLY A 72 9.22 7.32 -13.93
N SER A 73 9.79 6.20 -14.41
CA SER A 73 10.11 6.01 -15.84
C SER A 73 8.99 5.37 -16.65
N ARG A 74 8.02 4.69 -16.01
CA ARG A 74 6.96 3.92 -16.68
C ARG A 74 5.54 4.27 -16.19
N GLY A 75 5.34 5.48 -15.67
CA GLY A 75 4.02 5.94 -15.24
C GLY A 75 2.96 5.88 -16.35
N ASP A 76 3.37 6.03 -17.61
CA ASP A 76 2.51 5.87 -18.78
C ASP A 76 2.02 4.41 -18.96
N ALA A 77 2.83 3.42 -18.62
CA ALA A 77 2.45 2.01 -18.68
C ALA A 77 1.37 1.63 -17.66
N LEU A 78 1.30 2.35 -16.52
CA LEU A 78 0.23 2.22 -15.53
C LEU A 78 -1.06 2.92 -15.98
N GLN A 79 -0.94 4.09 -16.61
CA GLN A 79 -2.09 4.93 -16.98
C GLN A 79 -2.79 4.48 -18.27
N PHE A 80 -2.01 4.07 -19.28
CA PHE A 80 -2.53 3.84 -20.63
C PHE A 80 -2.60 2.37 -21.02
N GLN A 81 -2.47 1.44 -20.06
CA GLN A 81 -2.56 -0.01 -20.26
C GLN A 81 -1.79 -0.48 -21.52
N LYS A 82 -0.54 -0.03 -21.68
CA LYS A 82 0.31 -0.55 -22.76
C LYS A 82 0.53 -2.03 -22.49
N THR A 83 0.17 -2.90 -23.44
CA THR A 83 0.24 -4.37 -23.28
C THR A 83 1.59 -4.93 -22.83
N LYS A 84 2.67 -4.14 -22.95
CA LYS A 84 4.01 -4.47 -22.50
C LYS A 84 4.33 -3.78 -21.16
N HIS A 85 4.77 -4.56 -20.18
CA HIS A 85 5.29 -4.12 -18.87
C HIS A 85 4.28 -3.58 -17.83
N THR A 86 2.96 -3.51 -18.11
CA THR A 86 1.99 -3.05 -17.10
C THR A 86 2.03 -3.87 -15.80
N ALA A 87 2.09 -5.20 -15.87
CA ALA A 87 2.15 -6.04 -14.67
C ALA A 87 3.44 -5.84 -13.86
N GLU A 88 4.58 -5.69 -14.55
CA GLU A 88 5.89 -5.43 -13.94
C GLU A 88 5.87 -4.07 -13.22
N THR A 89 5.39 -3.01 -13.89
CA THR A 89 5.27 -1.68 -13.29
C THR A 89 4.25 -1.66 -12.16
N GLY A 90 3.15 -2.41 -12.27
CA GLY A 90 2.15 -2.56 -11.20
C GLY A 90 2.76 -3.19 -9.95
N THR A 91 3.54 -4.26 -10.12
CA THR A 91 4.27 -4.90 -9.01
C THR A 91 5.22 -3.90 -8.34
N GLN A 92 5.94 -3.09 -9.13
CA GLN A 92 6.84 -2.06 -8.58
C GLN A 92 6.09 -0.93 -7.86
N LEU A 93 4.88 -0.60 -8.30
CA LEU A 93 3.99 0.32 -7.58
C LEU A 93 3.62 -0.26 -6.22
N ASP A 94 3.17 -1.53 -6.18
CA ASP A 94 2.77 -2.20 -4.93
C ASP A 94 3.94 -2.27 -3.94
N ILE A 95 5.14 -2.65 -4.40
CA ILE A 95 6.37 -2.67 -3.60
C ILE A 95 6.72 -1.27 -3.07
N GLY A 96 6.66 -0.24 -3.92
CA GLY A 96 6.95 1.13 -3.53
C GLY A 96 6.00 1.65 -2.46
N LEU A 97 4.70 1.39 -2.62
CA LEU A 97 3.67 1.73 -1.64
C LEU A 97 3.85 0.95 -0.33
N ALA A 98 4.16 -0.34 -0.41
CA ALA A 98 4.42 -1.18 0.76
C ALA A 98 5.62 -0.66 1.56
N TYR A 99 6.73 -0.32 0.88
CA TYR A 99 7.89 0.29 1.52
C TYR A 99 7.51 1.59 2.23
N LEU A 100 6.74 2.47 1.59
CA LEU A 100 6.30 3.72 2.21
C LEU A 100 5.39 3.48 3.43
N ALA A 101 4.45 2.55 3.34
CA ALA A 101 3.55 2.20 4.44
C ALA A 101 4.32 1.66 5.67
N LEU A 102 5.40 0.90 5.44
CA LEU A 102 6.24 0.33 6.49
C LEU A 102 7.22 1.35 7.11
N MET A 103 7.72 2.29 6.32
CA MET A 103 8.79 3.22 6.75
C MET A 103 8.28 4.56 7.27
N THR A 104 7.06 4.94 6.91
CA THR A 104 6.49 6.24 7.27
C THR A 104 5.77 6.12 8.60
N PRO A 105 6.13 6.91 9.64
CA PRO A 105 5.35 6.96 10.87
C PRO A 105 3.89 7.33 10.58
N GLY A 106 2.95 6.50 11.02
CA GLY A 106 1.52 6.67 10.73
C GLY A 106 1.08 6.17 9.34
N GLY A 107 1.97 5.51 8.58
CA GLY A 107 1.64 4.91 7.30
C GLY A 107 1.41 5.91 6.16
N ILE A 108 0.67 5.48 5.14
CA ILE A 108 0.30 6.28 3.97
C ILE A 108 -1.20 6.24 3.72
N THR A 109 -1.73 7.30 3.11
CA THR A 109 -3.11 7.35 2.64
C THR A 109 -3.13 7.86 1.20
N LYS A 110 -3.44 6.98 0.24
CA LYS A 110 -3.45 7.30 -1.19
C LYS A 110 -4.37 6.36 -1.97
N PHE A 111 -4.94 6.86 -3.08
CA PHE A 111 -5.72 6.06 -4.02
C PHE A 111 -6.88 5.27 -3.37
N GLY A 112 -7.55 5.89 -2.41
CA GLY A 112 -8.67 5.26 -1.69
C GLY A 112 -8.26 4.22 -0.67
N VAL A 113 -6.97 4.11 -0.34
CA VAL A 113 -6.46 3.14 0.65
C VAL A 113 -5.59 3.85 1.68
N HIS A 114 -5.78 3.47 2.95
CA HIS A 114 -4.82 3.72 4.01
C HIS A 114 -4.06 2.44 4.34
N ALA A 115 -2.74 2.53 4.51
CA ALA A 115 -1.89 1.41 4.88
C ALA A 115 -0.84 1.83 5.92
N CYS A 116 -0.75 1.08 7.02
CA CYS A 116 0.22 1.31 8.09
C CYS A 116 0.68 -0.01 8.73
N ALA A 117 1.78 0.03 9.48
CA ALA A 117 2.44 -1.16 10.04
C ALA A 117 2.53 -1.18 11.58
N ALA A 118 2.01 -0.13 12.23
CA ALA A 118 1.99 0.01 13.68
C ALA A 118 0.76 0.84 14.10
N PRO A 119 0.19 0.58 15.28
CA PRO A 119 -0.87 1.41 15.85
C PRO A 119 -0.43 2.88 15.94
N HIS A 120 -1.33 3.80 15.59
CA HIS A 120 -1.09 5.23 15.69
C HIS A 120 -2.40 5.98 15.94
N ALA A 121 -2.32 7.20 16.46
CA ALA A 121 -3.50 8.03 16.69
C ALA A 121 -4.22 8.34 15.36
N ASN A 122 -5.56 8.38 15.43
CA ASN A 122 -6.46 8.69 14.31
C ASN A 122 -6.23 7.77 13.10
N CYS A 123 -6.02 6.47 13.32
CA CYS A 123 -5.92 5.53 12.22
C CYS A 123 -7.28 5.43 11.51
N PRO A 124 -7.35 5.53 10.17
CA PRO A 124 -8.60 5.34 9.45
C PRO A 124 -9.29 4.00 9.72
N ALA A 125 -8.57 2.97 10.17
CA ALA A 125 -9.15 1.71 10.58
C ALA A 125 -9.98 1.81 11.86
N ASP A 126 -9.65 2.74 12.76
CA ASP A 126 -10.37 2.94 14.03
C ASP A 126 -11.78 3.50 13.82
N ALA A 127 -11.97 4.25 12.73
CA ALA A 127 -13.27 4.83 12.39
C ALA A 127 -14.28 3.79 11.86
N GLY A 128 -13.81 2.64 11.37
CA GLY A 128 -14.66 1.56 10.85
C GLY A 128 -15.28 0.68 11.93
N ASP A 129 -14.78 0.75 13.17
CA ASP A 129 -15.29 -0.05 14.31
C ASP A 129 -16.57 0.55 14.93
N CYS A 130 -16.89 1.81 14.61
CA CYS A 130 -18.02 2.54 15.19
C CYS A 130 -19.38 2.30 14.50
N ASP A 131 -19.44 1.54 13.40
CA ASP A 131 -20.65 1.41 12.57
C ASP A 131 -21.38 0.04 12.73
N GLN A 132 -21.00 -0.78 13.71
CA GLN A 132 -21.60 -2.12 13.92
C GLN A 132 -22.48 -2.27 15.17
N THR A 133 -22.75 -1.20 15.92
CA THR A 133 -23.63 -1.26 17.09
C THR A 133 -24.87 -0.39 16.95
N GLU A 134 -25.75 -0.67 15.98
CA GLU A 134 -27.16 -0.25 16.07
C GLU A 134 -28.00 -0.88 14.95
N SER A 135 -28.66 -2.01 15.25
CA SER A 135 -30.04 -2.35 14.82
C SER A 135 -30.33 -3.84 15.06
N THR A 136 -30.51 -4.22 16.33
CA THR A 136 -31.35 -5.38 16.68
C THR A 136 -32.00 -5.13 18.03
N THR A 137 -33.06 -4.33 18.06
CA THR A 137 -34.30 -4.64 18.80
C THR A 137 -35.40 -3.66 18.44
#